data_AF-A0A6A3GNR4-F1
#
_entry.id   AF-A0A6A3GNR4-F1
#
_cell.length_a   1.000
_cell.length_b   1.000
_cell.length_c   1.000
_cell.angle_alpha   90.00
_cell.angle_beta   90.00
_cell.angle_gamma   90.00
#
_symmetry.space_group_name_H-M   'P 1'
#
loop_
_entity.id
_entity.type
_entity.pdbx_description
1 polymer ?
#
loop_
_entity_poly.entity_id
_entity_poly.type
_entity_poly.pdbx_seq_one_letter_code
_entity_poly.pdbx_strand_id
1 'polypeptide(L)'
;MDGVRKVANTGRTVVCTIHQPSSEVFSVFNSLLLLKRGGETVFAGELGKNASEMIAYFESIDGVANLEDNYNPATWMLEVIGAGVGNSNGDKTDFVKTFQESKHFQFLQSNLDREGVSRPSPSLPALEFSDKRAATELTQMKFLLQRFFNMYWRTASFNLTRFFVTLVLGLLFGITYISAEYSSYAGINSGMGMLYLAVGFLGIVSFNSALPIASQERAVFYRERAAQTYNAFWYFFGSSVTEIPYTFGAVLLFMAIFYPMVGFTGFGSFLTVWLVVSLHVLLQAYIGEFLVFQLPNVEVAQILGMLLALIWLLFMGFSPPAGDLPTGYKWLYHITPQKYTLAAMSTVVFGDCPSGGDGSDVGCKHMTNVPPSLPVDLTVKGYLEDVFLMKHSEIWQNCAIVLAFVVFFRVLTLLAMRFVNHQKR
;
A
#
# COMPACT_ATOMS: atom_id res chain seq x y z
N MET A 1 -15.14 -20.51 24.63
CA MET A 1 -15.99 -19.37 25.08
C MET A 1 -15.65 -18.92 26.49
N ASP A 2 -15.01 -19.75 27.30
CA ASP A 2 -14.59 -19.43 28.67
C ASP A 2 -13.77 -18.14 28.80
N GLY A 3 -12.90 -17.84 27.83
CA GLY A 3 -12.15 -16.59 27.81
C GLY A 3 -13.06 -15.35 27.72
N VAL A 4 -14.07 -15.40 26.85
CA VAL A 4 -15.07 -14.33 26.70
C VAL A 4 -15.90 -14.21 27.98
N ARG A 5 -16.28 -15.33 28.59
CA ARG A 5 -17.01 -15.34 29.86
C ARG A 5 -16.17 -14.76 31.00
N LYS A 6 -14.87 -15.07 31.07
CA LYS A 6 -13.95 -14.47 32.04
C LYS A 6 -13.88 -12.95 31.87
N VAL A 7 -13.84 -12.44 30.64
CA VAL A 7 -13.87 -10.99 30.38
C VAL A 7 -15.20 -10.38 30.86
N ALA A 8 -16.34 -11.00 30.55
CA ALA A 8 -17.64 -10.53 31.03
C ALA A 8 -17.72 -10.50 32.57
N ASN A 9 -17.18 -11.53 33.23
CA ASN A 9 -17.10 -11.62 34.68
C ASN A 9 -16.21 -10.54 35.32
N THR A 10 -15.37 -9.83 34.54
CA THR A 10 -14.64 -8.63 35.04
C THR A 10 -15.49 -7.36 35.08
N GLY A 11 -16.80 -7.45 34.80
CA GLY A 11 -17.72 -6.31 34.75
C GLY A 11 -17.75 -5.60 33.39
N ARG A 12 -17.25 -6.24 32.33
CA ARG A 12 -17.24 -5.67 30.97
C ARG A 12 -18.43 -6.17 30.16
N THR A 13 -19.07 -5.27 29.42
CA THR A 13 -20.11 -5.65 28.45
C THR A 13 -19.47 -6.30 27.22
N VAL A 14 -19.93 -7.49 26.87
CA VAL A 14 -19.51 -8.20 25.66
C VAL A 14 -20.73 -8.36 24.77
N VAL A 15 -20.62 -7.87 23.54
CA VAL A 15 -21.61 -8.10 22.48
C VAL A 15 -20.91 -8.87 21.36
N CYS A 16 -21.49 -9.99 20.93
CA CYS A 16 -20.95 -10.78 19.84
C CYS A 16 -22.07 -11.36 18.98
N THR A 17 -21.80 -11.52 17.69
CA THR A 17 -22.63 -12.29 16.77
C THR A 17 -22.08 -13.70 16.67
N ILE A 18 -22.94 -14.70 16.77
CA ILE A 18 -22.55 -16.11 16.66
C ILE A 18 -23.43 -16.82 15.62
N HIS A 19 -22.80 -17.62 14.77
CA HIS A 19 -23.50 -18.42 13.78
C HIS A 19 -23.71 -19.83 14.35
N GLN A 20 -24.96 -20.20 14.63
CA GLN A 20 -25.38 -21.56 15.05
C GLN A 20 -24.47 -22.21 16.12
N PRO A 21 -24.44 -21.68 17.36
CA PRO A 21 -23.62 -22.25 18.43
C PRO A 21 -24.10 -23.66 18.82
N SER A 22 -23.18 -24.47 19.36
CA SER A 22 -23.56 -25.69 20.08
C SER A 22 -24.34 -25.34 21.36
N SER A 23 -25.14 -26.28 21.87
CA SER A 23 -25.91 -26.11 23.11
C SER A 23 -25.03 -25.69 24.30
N GLU A 24 -23.84 -26.30 24.41
CA GLU A 24 -22.86 -25.96 25.44
C GLU A 24 -22.45 -24.47 25.35
N VAL A 25 -22.11 -23.99 24.16
CA VAL A 25 -21.76 -22.58 23.96
C VAL A 25 -22.95 -21.67 24.22
N PHE A 26 -24.14 -22.07 23.77
CA PHE A 26 -25.36 -21.28 23.92
C PHE A 26 -25.72 -21.04 25.39
N SER A 27 -25.51 -22.04 26.25
CA SER A 27 -25.76 -21.95 27.69
C SER A 27 -24.87 -20.95 28.44
N VAL A 28 -23.78 -20.48 27.82
CA VAL A 28 -22.85 -19.50 28.43
C VAL A 28 -23.35 -18.06 28.27
N PHE A 29 -24.31 -17.79 27.40
CA PHE A 29 -24.82 -16.43 27.16
C PHE A 29 -25.83 -16.01 28.22
N ASN A 30 -25.72 -14.74 28.66
CA ASN A 30 -26.68 -14.15 29.60
C ASN A 30 -27.96 -13.69 28.88
N SER A 31 -27.80 -13.12 27.68
CA SER A 31 -28.87 -12.48 26.93
C SER A 31 -28.71 -12.78 25.44
N LEU A 32 -29.83 -12.75 24.72
CA LEU A 32 -29.90 -12.95 23.28
C LEU A 32 -30.63 -11.78 22.64
N LEU A 33 -30.10 -11.32 21.50
CA LEU A 33 -30.82 -10.51 20.52
C LEU A 33 -30.92 -11.33 19.24
N LEU A 34 -32.13 -11.78 18.92
CA LEU A 34 -32.42 -12.59 17.75
C LEU A 34 -33.08 -11.72 16.68
N LEU A 35 -32.49 -11.74 15.49
CA LEU A 35 -32.96 -10.98 14.33
C LEU A 35 -33.38 -11.95 13.22
N LYS A 36 -34.46 -11.63 12.51
CA LYS A 36 -34.83 -12.32 11.27
C LYS A 36 -34.30 -11.57 10.03
N ARG A 37 -34.48 -12.17 8.85
CA ARG A 37 -34.15 -11.54 7.56
C ARG A 37 -34.85 -10.18 7.47
N GLY A 38 -34.10 -9.15 7.07
CA GLY A 38 -34.56 -7.76 7.08
C GLY A 38 -34.07 -6.93 8.29
N GLY A 39 -33.40 -7.56 9.26
CA GLY A 39 -32.86 -6.88 10.44
C GLY A 39 -33.90 -6.60 11.52
N GLU A 40 -35.07 -7.23 11.43
CA GLU A 40 -36.16 -7.06 12.39
C GLU A 40 -35.96 -7.96 13.62
N THR A 41 -36.27 -7.43 14.80
CA THR A 41 -36.12 -8.16 16.07
C THR A 41 -37.30 -9.08 16.32
N VAL A 42 -37.00 -10.34 16.65
CA VAL A 42 -38.02 -11.38 16.97
C VAL A 42 -37.95 -11.86 18.41
N PHE A 43 -36.81 -11.65 19.08
CA PHE A 43 -36.65 -11.85 20.51
C PHE A 43 -35.46 -11.02 21.01
N ALA A 44 -35.60 -10.35 22.15
CA ALA A 44 -34.52 -9.69 22.85
C ALA A 44 -34.73 -9.79 24.36
N GLY A 45 -33.83 -10.46 25.07
CA GLY A 45 -34.00 -10.68 26.51
C GLY A 45 -32.93 -11.57 27.12
N GLU A 46 -33.07 -11.81 28.43
CA GLU A 46 -32.26 -12.79 29.15
C GLU A 46 -32.64 -14.21 28.72
N LEU A 47 -31.64 -15.08 28.62
CA LEU A 47 -31.87 -16.49 28.23
C LEU A 47 -32.33 -17.34 29.43
N GLY A 48 -32.02 -16.93 30.66
CA GLY A 48 -32.21 -17.77 31.84
C GLY A 48 -31.30 -19.00 31.85
N LYS A 49 -31.51 -19.90 32.82
CA LYS A 49 -30.72 -21.14 32.91
C LYS A 49 -31.09 -22.05 31.74
N ASN A 50 -30.09 -22.50 30.97
CA ASN A 50 -30.27 -23.38 29.80
C ASN A 50 -31.28 -22.83 28.76
N ALA A 51 -31.31 -21.51 28.56
CA ALA A 51 -32.21 -20.84 27.60
C ALA A 51 -33.72 -20.99 27.90
N SER A 52 -34.09 -21.32 29.14
CA SER A 52 -35.48 -21.56 29.56
C SER A 52 -36.44 -20.40 29.26
N GLU A 53 -36.02 -19.14 29.43
CA GLU A 53 -36.87 -17.97 29.17
C GLU A 53 -37.21 -17.83 27.68
N MET A 54 -36.22 -18.07 26.81
CA MET A 54 -36.41 -18.02 25.37
C MET A 54 -37.27 -19.20 24.88
N ILE A 55 -37.04 -20.40 25.41
CA ILE A 55 -37.83 -21.59 25.08
C ILE A 55 -39.29 -21.36 25.46
N ALA A 56 -39.55 -20.93 26.71
CA ALA A 56 -40.90 -20.65 27.18
C ALA A 56 -41.60 -19.55 26.36
N TYR A 57 -40.87 -18.53 25.92
CA TYR A 57 -41.41 -17.51 25.03
C TYR A 57 -41.88 -18.09 23.70
N PHE A 58 -41.02 -18.84 22.99
CA PHE A 58 -41.37 -19.38 21.68
C PHE A 58 -42.44 -20.48 21.76
N GLU A 59 -42.42 -21.33 22.79
CA GLU A 59 -43.45 -22.35 23.02
C GLU A 59 -44.82 -21.75 23.39
N SER A 60 -44.86 -20.52 23.90
CA SER A 60 -46.11 -19.81 24.19
C SER A 60 -46.83 -19.27 22.94
N ILE A 61 -46.18 -19.30 21.77
CA ILE A 61 -46.71 -18.79 20.51
C ILE A 61 -47.47 -19.90 19.77
N ASP A 62 -48.73 -19.65 19.45
CA ASP A 62 -49.56 -20.59 18.71
C ASP A 62 -48.92 -20.99 17.37
N GLY A 63 -48.83 -22.29 17.13
CA GLY A 63 -48.27 -22.86 15.90
C GLY A 63 -46.75 -23.09 15.90
N VAL A 64 -46.05 -22.78 17.00
CA VAL A 64 -44.65 -23.19 17.20
C VAL A 64 -44.58 -24.62 17.73
N ALA A 65 -43.71 -25.44 17.15
CA ALA A 65 -43.44 -26.79 17.65
C ALA A 65 -42.53 -26.72 18.88
N ASN A 66 -42.89 -27.44 19.94
CA ASN A 66 -42.08 -27.51 21.16
C ASN A 66 -40.67 -28.03 20.89
N LEU A 67 -39.74 -27.67 21.76
CA LEU A 67 -38.37 -28.16 21.68
C LEU A 67 -38.34 -29.66 21.99
N GLU A 68 -37.77 -30.46 21.09
CA GLU A 68 -37.56 -31.89 21.32
C GLU A 68 -36.47 -32.16 22.38
N ASP A 69 -36.62 -33.27 23.10
CA ASP A 69 -35.62 -33.71 24.07
C ASP A 69 -34.25 -33.92 23.40
N ASN A 70 -33.19 -33.38 24.01
CA ASN A 70 -31.82 -33.38 23.50
C ASN A 70 -31.59 -32.60 22.19
N TYR A 71 -32.54 -31.79 21.75
CA TYR A 71 -32.33 -30.92 20.60
C TYR A 71 -31.65 -29.60 20.98
N ASN A 72 -30.87 -29.03 20.06
CA ASN A 72 -30.12 -27.79 20.33
C ASN A 72 -31.05 -26.57 20.29
N PRO A 73 -31.24 -25.84 21.40
CA PRO A 73 -32.12 -24.66 21.43
C PRO A 73 -31.72 -23.59 20.42
N ALA A 74 -30.41 -23.44 20.14
CA ALA A 74 -29.92 -22.45 19.20
C ALA A 74 -30.22 -22.83 17.73
N THR A 75 -30.30 -24.12 17.42
CA THR A 75 -30.73 -24.60 16.10
C THR A 75 -32.25 -24.44 15.97
N TRP A 76 -32.98 -24.91 16.98
CA TRP A 76 -34.43 -24.85 17.04
C TRP A 76 -34.97 -23.42 16.87
N MET A 77 -34.44 -22.45 17.60
CA MET A 77 -34.92 -21.06 17.50
C MET A 77 -34.78 -20.48 16.08
N LEU A 78 -33.74 -20.89 15.34
CA LEU A 78 -33.53 -20.45 13.96
C LEU A 78 -34.50 -21.13 12.99
N GLU A 79 -34.86 -22.38 13.25
CA GLU A 79 -35.88 -23.12 12.49
C GLU A 79 -37.28 -22.54 12.73
N VAL A 80 -37.61 -22.20 13.99
CA VAL A 80 -38.89 -21.57 14.38
C VAL A 80 -39.13 -20.28 13.59
N ILE A 81 -38.11 -19.41 13.48
CA ILE A 81 -38.22 -18.12 12.79
C ILE A 81 -38.03 -18.21 11.26
N GLY A 82 -37.91 -19.42 10.71
CA GLY A 82 -37.75 -19.64 9.26
C GLY A 82 -36.36 -19.29 8.70
N ALA A 83 -35.33 -19.22 9.55
CA ALA A 83 -33.94 -19.02 9.14
C ALA A 83 -33.18 -20.33 8.86
N GLY A 84 -33.82 -21.49 9.09
CA GLY A 84 -33.29 -22.84 8.84
C GLY A 84 -33.67 -23.44 7.47
N VAL A 85 -33.14 -24.64 7.18
CA VAL A 85 -33.42 -25.36 5.92
C VAL A 85 -34.74 -26.12 6.05
N GLY A 86 -35.82 -25.53 5.52
CA GLY A 86 -37.11 -26.19 5.36
C GLY A 86 -38.07 -26.06 6.54
N ASN A 87 -38.72 -24.90 6.73
CA ASN A 87 -40.12 -24.90 7.19
C ASN A 87 -40.89 -23.59 6.94
N SER A 88 -42.21 -23.76 6.93
CA SER A 88 -43.31 -22.91 6.46
C SER A 88 -43.94 -21.98 7.51
N ASN A 89 -43.32 -21.84 8.69
CA ASN A 89 -43.86 -21.03 9.80
C ASN A 89 -43.52 -19.54 9.69
N GLY A 90 -42.40 -19.18 9.04
CA GLY A 90 -42.00 -17.78 8.84
C GLY A 90 -43.01 -16.96 8.02
N ASP A 91 -43.83 -17.63 7.19
CA ASP A 91 -44.88 -17.00 6.37
C ASP A 91 -46.26 -16.98 7.05
N LYS A 92 -46.47 -17.76 8.13
CA LYS A 92 -47.78 -17.90 8.80
C LYS A 92 -47.89 -17.05 10.06
N THR A 93 -46.79 -16.89 10.80
CA THR A 93 -46.77 -16.19 12.09
C THR A 93 -45.84 -14.99 12.01
N ASP A 94 -46.36 -13.80 12.29
CA ASP A 94 -45.56 -12.59 12.35
C ASP A 94 -44.84 -12.47 13.70
N PHE A 95 -43.68 -13.14 13.81
CA PHE A 95 -42.86 -13.12 15.02
C PHE A 95 -42.41 -11.71 15.45
N VAL A 96 -42.36 -10.74 14.54
CA VAL A 96 -41.99 -9.36 14.90
C VAL A 96 -43.13 -8.71 15.65
N LYS A 97 -44.35 -8.79 15.11
CA LYS A 97 -45.54 -8.27 15.78
C LYS A 97 -45.78 -8.98 17.11
N THR A 98 -45.68 -10.30 17.14
CA THR A 98 -45.82 -11.09 18.38
C THR A 98 -44.82 -10.66 19.44
N PHE A 99 -43.56 -10.39 19.06
CA PHE A 99 -42.57 -9.87 19.99
C PHE A 99 -42.95 -8.48 20.51
N GLN A 100 -43.36 -7.55 19.64
CA GLN A 100 -43.77 -6.20 20.03
C GLN A 100 -44.96 -6.18 21.01
N GLU A 101 -45.88 -7.13 20.88
CA GLU A 101 -47.04 -7.27 21.77
C GLU A 101 -46.69 -8.03 23.07
N SER A 102 -45.52 -8.65 23.14
CA SER A 102 -45.11 -9.50 24.27
C SER A 102 -44.74 -8.72 25.54
N LYS A 103 -44.79 -9.41 26.68
CA LYS A 103 -44.27 -8.91 27.96
C LYS A 103 -42.77 -8.65 27.92
N HIS A 104 -42.01 -9.43 27.15
CA HIS A 104 -40.56 -9.24 27.00
C HIS A 104 -40.23 -7.89 26.36
N PHE A 105 -41.00 -7.48 25.34
CA PHE A 105 -40.84 -6.18 24.72
C PHE A 105 -41.21 -5.03 25.66
N GLN A 106 -42.30 -5.17 26.43
CA GLN A 106 -42.66 -4.19 27.46
C GLN A 106 -41.55 -4.04 28.52
N PHE A 107 -40.98 -5.16 28.97
CA PHE A 107 -39.87 -5.15 29.93
C PHE A 107 -38.61 -4.50 29.33
N LEU A 108 -38.25 -4.85 28.09
CA LEU A 108 -37.14 -4.24 27.36
C LEU A 108 -37.32 -2.72 27.25
N GLN A 109 -38.51 -2.27 26.83
CA GLN A 109 -38.82 -0.85 26.70
C GLN A 109 -38.70 -0.13 28.05
N SER A 110 -39.24 -0.73 29.12
CA SER A 110 -39.12 -0.17 30.47
C SER A 110 -37.67 -0.07 30.96
N ASN A 111 -36.80 -1.00 30.55
CA ASN A 111 -35.38 -0.98 30.89
C ASN A 111 -34.62 0.09 30.09
N LEU A 112 -34.96 0.27 28.81
CA LEU A 112 -34.39 1.31 27.97
C LEU A 112 -34.80 2.70 28.45
N ASP A 113 -36.01 2.86 28.98
CA ASP A 113 -36.53 4.13 29.49
C ASP A 113 -35.96 4.56 30.86
N ARG A 114 -35.13 3.72 31.50
CA ARG A 114 -34.47 4.07 32.77
C ARG A 114 -33.50 5.24 32.61
N GLU A 115 -33.44 6.09 33.63
CA GLU A 115 -32.45 7.16 33.71
C GLU A 115 -31.02 6.59 33.67
N GLY A 116 -30.14 7.23 32.90
CA GLY A 116 -28.77 6.81 32.68
C GLY A 116 -28.59 5.77 31.57
N VAL A 117 -29.68 5.25 31.00
CA VAL A 117 -29.64 4.34 29.83
C VAL A 117 -29.91 5.12 28.55
N SER A 118 -31.18 5.48 28.30
CA SER A 118 -31.57 6.27 27.11
C SER A 118 -31.89 7.72 27.44
N ARG A 119 -31.88 8.09 28.72
CA ARG A 119 -32.17 9.44 29.21
C ARG A 119 -31.04 9.92 30.12
N PRO A 120 -30.67 11.21 30.10
CA PRO A 120 -29.66 11.75 31.02
C PRO A 120 -30.05 11.49 32.48
N SER A 121 -29.08 11.14 33.31
CA SER A 121 -29.28 11.00 34.75
C SER A 121 -28.37 11.98 35.50
N PRO A 122 -28.86 12.67 36.54
CA PRO A 122 -28.01 13.51 37.38
C PRO A 122 -26.91 12.74 38.12
N SER A 123 -27.10 11.43 38.36
CA SER A 123 -26.18 10.59 39.12
C SER A 123 -25.16 9.83 38.26
N LEU A 124 -25.38 9.74 36.95
CA LEU A 124 -24.51 9.03 36.00
C LEU A 124 -24.06 10.00 34.90
N PRO A 125 -22.86 10.61 34.99
CA PRO A 125 -22.36 11.49 33.95
C PRO A 125 -22.14 10.72 32.65
N ALA A 126 -22.28 11.42 31.52
CA ALA A 126 -22.02 10.86 30.21
C ALA A 126 -20.54 10.39 30.09
N LEU A 127 -20.34 9.25 29.44
CA LEU A 127 -18.99 8.75 29.16
C LEU A 127 -18.39 9.55 28.00
N GLU A 128 -17.62 10.58 28.34
CA GLU A 128 -16.89 11.39 27.37
C GLU A 128 -15.43 10.95 27.28
N PHE A 129 -14.94 10.79 26.06
CA PHE A 129 -13.52 10.52 25.78
C PHE A 129 -12.88 11.79 25.23
N SER A 130 -11.82 12.28 25.88
CA SER A 130 -11.08 13.47 25.43
C SER A 130 -10.41 13.27 24.07
N ASP A 131 -9.92 12.06 23.84
CA ASP A 131 -9.12 11.72 22.67
C ASP A 131 -9.73 10.58 21.89
N LYS A 132 -9.61 10.68 20.57
CA LYS A 132 -10.03 9.63 19.65
C LYS A 132 -9.23 8.32 19.85
N ARG A 133 -8.03 8.40 20.41
CA ARG A 133 -7.08 7.28 20.55
C ARG A 133 -6.43 7.33 21.93
N ALA A 134 -6.19 6.16 22.51
CA ALA A 134 -5.59 6.06 23.84
C ALA A 134 -4.11 6.45 23.89
N ALA A 135 -3.35 6.24 22.81
CA ALA A 135 -1.92 6.53 22.75
C ALA A 135 -1.64 7.92 22.15
N THR A 136 -0.62 8.61 22.66
CA THR A 136 -0.15 9.89 22.11
C THR A 136 0.42 9.73 20.69
N GLU A 137 0.42 10.80 19.90
CA GLU A 137 0.94 10.78 18.52
C GLU A 137 2.42 10.34 18.46
N LEU A 138 3.25 10.74 19.43
CA LEU A 138 4.65 10.32 19.52
C LEU A 138 4.81 8.80 19.76
N THR A 139 3.98 8.25 20.66
CA THR A 139 3.96 6.81 20.93
C THR A 139 3.55 6.04 19.68
N GLN A 140 2.49 6.49 19.00
CA GLN A 140 2.05 5.89 17.74
C GLN A 140 3.16 5.92 16.68
N MET A 141 3.81 7.07 16.47
CA MET A 141 4.94 7.22 15.54
C MET A 141 6.07 6.23 15.86
N LYS A 142 6.52 6.18 17.12
CA LYS A 142 7.64 5.33 17.55
C LYS A 142 7.36 3.86 17.29
N PHE A 143 6.19 3.37 17.72
CA PHE A 143 5.83 1.96 17.55
C PHE A 143 5.61 1.58 16.09
N LEU A 144 5.03 2.46 15.28
CA LEU A 144 4.84 2.19 13.85
C LEU A 144 6.17 2.19 13.10
N LEU A 145 7.06 3.14 13.38
CA LEU A 145 8.39 3.17 12.78
C LEU A 145 9.18 1.89 13.15
N GLN A 146 9.21 1.53 14.45
CA GLN A 146 9.84 0.29 14.90
C GLN A 146 9.21 -0.95 14.24
N ARG A 147 7.89 -0.98 14.09
CA ARG A 147 7.19 -2.08 13.42
C ARG A 147 7.62 -2.22 11.97
N PHE A 148 7.67 -1.13 11.19
CA PHE A 148 8.07 -1.19 9.79
C PHE A 148 9.51 -1.63 9.62
N PHE A 149 10.45 -1.09 10.41
CA PHE A 149 11.85 -1.54 10.38
C PHE A 149 11.99 -3.02 10.75
N ASN A 150 11.30 -3.48 11.79
CA ASN A 150 11.30 -4.89 12.17
C ASN A 150 10.69 -5.78 11.09
N MET A 151 9.61 -5.32 10.46
CA MET A 151 8.93 -6.04 9.37
C MET A 151 9.87 -6.17 8.16
N TYR A 152 10.51 -5.09 7.73
CA TYR A 152 11.43 -5.12 6.60
C TYR A 152 12.65 -6.01 6.88
N TRP A 153 13.18 -5.94 8.11
CA TRP A 153 14.28 -6.80 8.52
C TRP A 153 13.90 -8.28 8.58
N ARG A 154 12.73 -8.61 9.12
CA ARG A 154 12.28 -10.01 9.30
C ARG A 154 11.70 -10.62 8.04
N THR A 155 11.17 -9.82 7.12
CA THR A 155 10.72 -10.27 5.80
C THR A 155 11.93 -10.37 4.87
N ALA A 156 12.85 -11.28 5.20
CA ALA A 156 14.12 -11.43 4.51
C ALA A 156 13.94 -11.68 3.00
N SER A 157 12.91 -12.43 2.58
CA SER A 157 12.62 -12.67 1.16
C SER A 157 12.53 -11.38 0.35
N PHE A 158 11.88 -10.34 0.87
CA PHE A 158 11.72 -9.07 0.16
C PHE A 158 13.06 -8.34 -0.04
N ASN A 159 13.78 -8.06 1.05
CA ASN A 159 15.02 -7.29 0.99
C ASN A 159 16.19 -8.12 0.42
N LEU A 160 16.26 -9.42 0.71
CA LEU A 160 17.29 -10.29 0.14
C LEU A 160 17.13 -10.43 -1.36
N THR A 161 15.90 -10.63 -1.87
CA THR A 161 15.65 -10.64 -3.32
C THR A 161 16.01 -9.29 -3.94
N ARG A 162 15.67 -8.17 -3.29
CA ARG A 162 16.07 -6.83 -3.74
C ARG A 162 17.59 -6.72 -3.89
N PHE A 163 18.35 -7.03 -2.85
CA PHE A 163 19.82 -6.94 -2.87
C PHE A 163 20.43 -7.90 -3.90
N PHE A 164 19.92 -9.13 -3.98
CA PHE A 164 20.39 -10.13 -4.93
C PHE A 164 20.14 -9.69 -6.38
N VAL A 165 18.95 -9.19 -6.70
CA VAL A 165 18.64 -8.71 -8.05
C VAL A 165 19.50 -7.50 -8.42
N THR A 166 19.71 -6.55 -7.50
CA THR A 166 20.61 -5.40 -7.75
C THR A 166 22.06 -5.82 -7.96
N LEU A 167 22.52 -6.84 -7.23
CA LEU A 167 23.86 -7.42 -7.39
C LEU A 167 24.03 -8.04 -8.79
N VAL A 168 23.07 -8.88 -9.18
CA VAL A 168 23.06 -9.56 -10.49
C VAL A 168 22.99 -8.55 -11.63
N LEU A 169 22.12 -7.54 -11.53
CA LEU A 169 22.03 -6.47 -12.54
C LEU A 169 23.33 -5.66 -12.63
N GLY A 170 23.95 -5.34 -11.49
CA GLY A 170 25.23 -4.63 -11.46
C GLY A 170 26.34 -5.40 -12.16
N LEU A 171 26.43 -6.71 -11.90
CA LEU A 171 27.37 -7.60 -12.58
C LEU A 171 27.05 -7.76 -14.07
N LEU A 172 25.78 -7.95 -14.42
CA LEU A 172 25.36 -8.15 -15.81
C LEU A 172 25.72 -6.95 -16.66
N PHE A 173 25.30 -5.74 -16.27
CA PHE A 173 25.66 -4.53 -17.01
C PHE A 173 27.16 -4.24 -16.93
N GLY A 174 27.78 -4.44 -15.75
CA GLY A 174 29.22 -4.27 -15.56
C GLY A 174 30.04 -5.12 -16.54
N ILE A 175 29.75 -6.42 -16.65
CA ILE A 175 30.47 -7.37 -17.52
C ILE A 175 30.28 -7.03 -19.00
N THR A 176 29.05 -6.68 -19.42
CA THR A 176 28.76 -6.37 -20.83
C THR A 176 29.53 -5.16 -21.34
N TYR A 177 29.89 -4.22 -20.47
CA TYR A 177 30.52 -2.94 -20.83
C TYR A 177 31.94 -2.78 -20.27
N ILE A 178 32.61 -3.89 -19.91
CA ILE A 178 34.04 -3.87 -19.54
C ILE A 178 34.84 -3.30 -20.70
N SER A 179 35.67 -2.29 -20.41
CA SER A 179 36.56 -1.65 -21.37
C SER A 179 35.83 -1.06 -22.58
N ALA A 180 34.57 -0.63 -22.41
CA ALA A 180 33.82 0.04 -23.47
C ALA A 180 34.43 1.41 -23.82
N GLU A 181 34.44 1.74 -25.12
CA GLU A 181 34.89 3.05 -25.61
C GLU A 181 33.67 3.96 -25.85
N TYR A 182 33.69 5.16 -25.26
CA TYR A 182 32.58 6.12 -25.33
C TYR A 182 32.83 7.34 -26.24
N SER A 183 33.89 7.31 -27.06
CA SER A 183 34.25 8.40 -28.00
C SER A 183 33.68 8.24 -29.41
N SER A 184 33.25 7.05 -29.81
CA SER A 184 32.64 6.85 -31.15
C SER A 184 31.13 7.06 -31.12
N TYR A 185 30.53 7.37 -32.28
CA TYR A 185 29.07 7.46 -32.42
C TYR A 185 28.36 6.18 -31.95
N ALA A 186 28.87 5.00 -32.33
CA ALA A 186 28.32 3.73 -31.86
C ALA A 186 28.54 3.53 -30.35
N GLY A 187 29.73 3.89 -29.85
CA GLY A 187 30.11 3.78 -28.45
C GLY A 187 29.22 4.60 -27.52
N ILE A 188 29.00 5.88 -27.83
CA ILE A 188 28.15 6.74 -26.99
C ILE A 188 26.68 6.31 -27.03
N ASN A 189 26.15 5.90 -28.19
CA ASN A 189 24.78 5.40 -28.27
C ASN A 189 24.61 4.09 -27.49
N SER A 190 25.62 3.21 -27.53
CA SER A 190 25.66 1.99 -26.72
C SER A 190 25.72 2.30 -25.22
N GLY A 191 26.55 3.27 -24.81
CA GLY A 191 26.63 3.75 -23.43
C GLY A 191 25.33 4.38 -22.94
N MET A 192 24.69 5.22 -23.75
CA MET A 192 23.37 5.78 -23.45
C MET A 192 22.29 4.68 -23.34
N GLY A 193 22.34 3.67 -24.21
CA GLY A 193 21.45 2.50 -24.13
C GLY A 193 21.64 1.69 -22.85
N MET A 194 22.89 1.54 -22.39
CA MET A 194 23.19 0.93 -21.09
C MET A 194 22.52 1.68 -19.95
N LEU A 195 22.67 3.00 -19.88
CA LEU A 195 22.08 3.84 -18.82
C LEU A 195 20.56 3.79 -18.86
N TYR A 196 19.98 3.86 -20.06
CA TYR A 196 18.54 3.72 -20.29
C TYR A 196 18.00 2.40 -19.75
N LEU A 197 18.64 1.28 -20.10
CA LEU A 197 18.23 -0.03 -19.61
C LEU A 197 18.43 -0.16 -18.09
N ALA A 198 19.54 0.32 -17.55
CA ALA A 198 19.81 0.28 -16.11
C ALA A 198 18.74 1.04 -15.31
N VAL A 199 18.43 2.29 -15.69
CA VAL A 199 17.39 3.11 -15.05
C VAL A 199 16.00 2.46 -15.18
N GLY A 200 15.69 1.91 -16.36
CA GLY A 200 14.43 1.20 -16.61
C GLY A 200 14.27 -0.05 -15.75
N PHE A 201 15.24 -0.96 -15.77
CA PHE A 201 15.18 -2.22 -15.04
C PHE A 201 15.20 -2.01 -13.52
N LEU A 202 16.06 -1.14 -13.00
CA LEU A 202 16.07 -0.82 -11.57
C LEU A 202 14.72 -0.26 -11.11
N GLY A 203 14.09 0.57 -11.94
CA GLY A 203 12.75 1.09 -11.67
C GLY A 203 11.67 0.01 -11.65
N ILE A 204 11.61 -0.82 -12.69
CA ILE A 204 10.62 -1.91 -12.83
C ILE A 204 10.73 -2.92 -11.69
N VAL A 205 11.95 -3.30 -11.31
CA VAL A 205 12.19 -4.22 -10.18
C VAL A 205 11.68 -3.62 -8.88
N SER A 206 12.02 -2.35 -8.62
CA SER A 206 11.58 -1.65 -7.40
C SER A 206 10.05 -1.57 -7.30
N PHE A 207 9.41 -1.12 -8.38
CA PHE A 207 7.95 -1.06 -8.49
C PHE A 207 7.29 -2.41 -8.20
N ASN A 208 7.69 -3.48 -8.92
CA ASN A 208 7.09 -4.80 -8.76
C ASN A 208 7.32 -5.40 -7.37
N SER A 209 8.46 -5.12 -6.76
CA SER A 209 8.78 -5.61 -5.42
C SER A 209 7.87 -5.00 -4.35
N ALA A 210 7.49 -3.73 -4.49
CA ALA A 210 6.70 -3.01 -3.49
C ALA A 210 5.23 -3.47 -3.42
N LEU A 211 4.66 -3.91 -4.56
CA LEU A 211 3.25 -4.29 -4.68
C LEU A 211 2.77 -5.38 -3.68
N PRO A 212 3.42 -6.57 -3.60
CA PRO A 212 2.95 -7.63 -2.72
C PRO A 212 3.03 -7.24 -1.23
N ILE A 213 4.08 -6.52 -0.83
CA ILE A 213 4.26 -6.09 0.56
C ILE A 213 3.20 -5.06 0.95
N ALA A 214 3.00 -4.03 0.12
CA ALA A 214 1.98 -3.02 0.36
C ALA A 214 0.57 -3.64 0.42
N SER A 215 0.30 -4.66 -0.40
CA SER A 215 -1.02 -5.30 -0.46
C SER A 215 -1.34 -6.12 0.78
N GLN A 216 -0.38 -6.92 1.25
CA GLN A 216 -0.54 -7.69 2.49
C GLN A 216 -0.83 -6.77 3.67
N GLU A 217 -0.10 -5.66 3.75
CA GLU A 217 -0.22 -4.69 4.83
C GLU A 217 -1.50 -3.84 4.76
N ARG A 218 -2.07 -3.64 3.57
CA ARG A 218 -3.30 -2.86 3.37
C ARG A 218 -4.50 -3.39 4.16
N ALA A 219 -4.67 -4.72 4.24
CA ALA A 219 -5.76 -5.32 5.01
C ALA A 219 -5.61 -5.08 6.52
N VAL A 220 -4.37 -5.19 7.02
CA VAL A 220 -4.02 -4.90 8.41
C VAL A 220 -4.27 -3.43 8.72
N PHE A 221 -3.83 -2.54 7.84
CA PHE A 221 -4.08 -1.09 7.92
C PHE A 221 -5.57 -0.76 8.04
N TYR A 222 -6.43 -1.33 7.19
CA TYR A 222 -7.87 -1.03 7.24
C TYR A 222 -8.49 -1.47 8.57
N ARG A 223 -8.13 -2.66 9.07
CA ARG A 223 -8.61 -3.15 10.37
C ARG A 223 -8.15 -2.26 11.53
N GLU A 224 -6.88 -1.91 11.57
CA GLU A 224 -6.29 -1.08 12.64
C GLU A 224 -6.81 0.36 12.61
N ARG A 225 -7.05 0.89 11.40
CA ARG A 225 -7.68 2.19 11.20
C ARG A 225 -9.14 2.18 11.66
N ALA A 226 -9.89 1.13 11.39
CA ALA A 226 -11.27 0.99 11.87
C ALA A 226 -11.33 0.93 13.40
N ALA A 227 -10.38 0.23 14.03
CA ALA A 227 -10.25 0.13 15.48
C ALA A 227 -9.68 1.39 16.17
N GLN A 228 -9.33 2.44 15.41
CA GLN A 228 -8.66 3.65 15.92
C GLN A 228 -7.38 3.37 16.71
N THR A 229 -6.64 2.31 16.38
CA THR A 229 -5.39 1.94 17.06
C THR A 229 -4.33 3.04 16.96
N TYR A 230 -4.25 3.71 15.80
CA TYR A 230 -3.33 4.81 15.52
C TYR A 230 -3.87 5.73 14.43
N ASN A 231 -3.20 6.87 14.25
CA ASN A 231 -3.42 7.82 13.17
C ASN A 231 -2.85 7.28 11.86
N ALA A 232 -3.66 7.29 10.80
CA ALA A 232 -3.24 6.84 9.48
C ALA A 232 -1.98 7.56 8.97
N PHE A 233 -1.77 8.81 9.40
CA PHE A 233 -0.56 9.57 9.08
C PHE A 233 0.71 8.87 9.59
N TRP A 234 0.72 8.36 10.82
CA TRP A 234 1.91 7.69 11.37
C TRP A 234 2.21 6.36 10.73
N TYR A 235 1.17 5.67 10.24
CA TYR A 235 1.36 4.47 9.44
C TYR A 235 2.05 4.82 8.12
N PHE A 236 1.53 5.82 7.41
CA PHE A 236 2.12 6.36 6.20
C PHE A 236 3.56 6.83 6.42
N PHE A 237 3.82 7.53 7.53
CA PHE A 237 5.16 8.03 7.87
C PHE A 237 6.13 6.88 8.10
N GLY A 238 5.74 5.89 8.90
CA GLY A 238 6.55 4.69 9.16
C GLY A 238 6.88 3.93 7.88
N SER A 239 5.89 3.69 7.00
CA SER A 239 6.12 3.00 5.73
C SER A 239 7.05 3.80 4.82
N SER A 240 6.87 5.13 4.74
CA SER A 240 7.72 6.00 3.91
C SER A 240 9.17 5.94 4.35
N VAL A 241 9.42 6.16 5.65
CA VAL A 241 10.78 6.33 6.18
C VAL A 241 11.56 5.03 6.12
N THR A 242 10.91 3.88 6.37
CA THR A 242 11.59 2.58 6.32
C THR A 242 12.06 2.22 4.91
N GLU A 243 11.37 2.64 3.85
CA GLU A 243 11.75 2.32 2.46
C GLU A 243 13.10 2.95 2.03
N ILE A 244 13.43 4.13 2.58
CA ILE A 244 14.59 4.94 2.19
C ILE A 244 15.93 4.21 2.39
N PRO A 245 16.31 3.74 3.59
CA PRO A 245 17.62 3.12 3.81
C PRO A 245 17.82 1.84 3.00
N TYR A 246 16.79 1.01 2.83
CA TYR A 246 16.90 -0.22 2.03
C TYR A 246 17.06 0.08 0.54
N THR A 247 16.34 1.07 0.03
CA THR A 247 16.48 1.51 -1.36
C THR A 247 17.86 2.09 -1.65
N PHE A 248 18.32 3.02 -0.80
CA PHE A 248 19.63 3.66 -0.97
C PHE A 248 20.78 2.64 -0.83
N GLY A 249 20.66 1.69 0.09
CA GLY A 249 21.62 0.60 0.24
C GLY A 249 21.65 -0.34 -0.97
N ALA A 250 20.50 -0.68 -1.55
CA ALA A 250 20.43 -1.55 -2.73
C ALA A 250 21.03 -0.87 -3.97
N VAL A 251 20.77 0.42 -4.16
CA VAL A 251 21.37 1.19 -5.24
C VAL A 251 22.86 1.40 -5.01
N LEU A 252 23.31 1.58 -3.76
CA LEU A 252 24.74 1.63 -3.44
C LEU A 252 25.46 0.33 -3.82
N LEU A 253 24.85 -0.83 -3.53
CA LEU A 253 25.39 -2.14 -3.90
C LEU A 253 25.51 -2.28 -5.43
N PHE A 254 24.47 -1.88 -6.17
CA PHE A 254 24.53 -1.84 -7.64
C PHE A 254 25.65 -0.93 -8.14
N MET A 255 25.69 0.32 -7.66
CA MET A 255 26.65 1.34 -8.09
C MET A 255 28.09 0.96 -7.78
N ALA A 256 28.36 0.37 -6.61
CA ALA A 256 29.69 -0.05 -6.20
C ALA A 256 30.33 -1.08 -7.15
N ILE A 257 29.50 -1.84 -7.87
CA ILE A 257 29.94 -2.83 -8.87
C ILE A 257 29.90 -2.23 -10.26
N PHE A 258 28.72 -1.74 -10.66
CA PHE A 258 28.45 -1.24 -12.00
C PHE A 258 29.40 -0.10 -12.39
N TYR A 259 29.51 0.93 -11.55
CA TYR A 259 30.21 2.17 -11.88
C TYR A 259 31.69 1.96 -12.25
N PRO A 260 32.52 1.26 -11.43
CA PRO A 260 33.91 1.01 -11.81
C PRO A 260 34.06 -0.02 -12.94
N MET A 261 33.18 -1.02 -13.04
CA MET A 261 33.30 -2.07 -14.09
C MET A 261 33.11 -1.52 -15.50
N VAL A 262 32.23 -0.53 -15.66
CA VAL A 262 32.00 0.15 -16.95
C VAL A 262 33.00 1.28 -17.20
N GLY A 263 33.99 1.45 -16.32
CA GLY A 263 35.07 2.42 -16.49
C GLY A 263 34.73 3.87 -16.09
N PHE A 264 33.62 4.09 -15.37
CA PHE A 264 33.31 5.42 -14.85
C PHE A 264 34.17 5.75 -13.63
N THR A 265 34.60 7.01 -13.51
CA THR A 265 35.51 7.48 -12.45
C THR A 265 34.94 8.72 -11.75
N GLY A 266 35.63 9.19 -10.71
CA GLY A 266 35.24 10.38 -9.96
C GLY A 266 34.27 10.10 -8.80
N PHE A 267 34.70 10.43 -7.57
CA PHE A 267 33.90 10.22 -6.36
C PHE A 267 32.65 11.12 -6.30
N GLY A 268 32.79 12.39 -6.70
CA GLY A 268 31.65 13.32 -6.75
C GLY A 268 30.58 12.87 -7.76
N SER A 269 31.01 12.44 -8.94
CA SER A 269 30.15 11.87 -9.99
C SER A 269 29.46 10.60 -9.50
N PHE A 270 30.19 9.68 -8.86
CA PHE A 270 29.63 8.48 -8.23
C PHE A 270 28.51 8.82 -7.23
N LEU A 271 28.75 9.74 -6.30
CA LEU A 271 27.75 10.14 -5.30
C LEU A 271 26.52 10.81 -5.92
N THR A 272 26.73 11.62 -6.96
CA THR A 272 25.64 12.31 -7.67
C THR A 272 24.76 11.31 -8.42
N VAL A 273 25.36 10.36 -9.15
CA VAL A 273 24.61 9.28 -9.81
C VAL A 273 23.92 8.38 -8.80
N TRP A 274 24.61 7.99 -7.72
CA TRP A 274 24.01 7.19 -6.65
C TRP A 274 22.78 7.87 -6.04
N LEU A 275 22.85 9.18 -5.76
CA LEU A 275 21.74 9.95 -5.23
C LEU A 275 20.55 9.97 -6.20
N VAL A 276 20.75 10.36 -7.46
CA VAL A 276 19.64 10.50 -8.41
C VAL A 276 19.00 9.15 -8.75
N VAL A 277 19.80 8.09 -8.89
CA VAL A 277 19.29 6.73 -9.10
C VAL A 277 18.57 6.22 -7.85
N SER A 278 19.05 6.53 -6.64
CA SER A 278 18.34 6.16 -5.40
C SER A 278 16.98 6.84 -5.30
N LEU A 279 16.90 8.13 -5.63
CA LEU A 279 15.62 8.86 -5.66
C LEU A 279 14.66 8.27 -6.69
N HIS A 280 15.16 7.88 -7.86
CA HIS A 280 14.35 7.21 -8.89
C HIS A 280 13.83 5.84 -8.42
N VAL A 281 14.68 5.00 -7.85
CA VAL A 281 14.28 3.68 -7.35
C VAL A 281 13.26 3.83 -6.21
N LEU A 282 13.42 4.85 -5.36
CA LEU A 282 12.49 5.19 -4.28
C LEU A 282 11.14 5.67 -4.84
N LEU A 283 11.16 6.53 -5.86
CA LEU A 283 9.96 6.97 -6.58
C LEU A 283 9.17 5.78 -7.12
N GLN A 284 9.85 4.82 -7.75
CA GLN A 284 9.20 3.64 -8.34
C GLN A 284 8.57 2.73 -7.27
N ALA A 285 9.23 2.54 -6.12
CA ALA A 285 8.64 1.82 -4.99
C ALA A 285 7.35 2.52 -4.49
N TYR A 286 7.39 3.85 -4.35
CA TYR A 286 6.25 4.63 -3.87
C TYR A 286 5.09 4.70 -4.87
N ILE A 287 5.36 4.67 -6.18
CA ILE A 287 4.31 4.51 -7.19
C ILE A 287 3.62 3.15 -7.03
N GLY A 288 4.39 2.09 -6.75
CA GLY A 288 3.84 0.76 -6.41
C GLY A 288 2.91 0.81 -5.21
N GLU A 289 3.37 1.40 -4.09
CA GLU A 289 2.52 1.59 -2.91
C GLU A 289 1.26 2.41 -3.23
N PHE A 290 1.40 3.53 -3.95
CA PHE A 290 0.27 4.36 -4.35
C PHE A 290 -0.81 3.55 -5.08
N LEU A 291 -0.41 2.79 -6.10
CA LEU A 291 -1.35 1.99 -6.90
C LEU A 291 -2.07 0.93 -6.06
N VAL A 292 -1.39 0.31 -5.09
CA VAL A 292 -2.03 -0.66 -4.18
C VAL A 292 -3.09 -0.02 -3.29
N PHE A 293 -2.87 1.20 -2.79
CA PHE A 293 -3.89 1.89 -2.00
C PHE A 293 -5.01 2.47 -2.87
N GLN A 294 -4.71 2.84 -4.11
CA GLN A 294 -5.68 3.42 -5.04
C GLN A 294 -6.60 2.37 -5.69
N LEU A 295 -6.08 1.20 -6.03
CA LEU A 295 -6.78 0.19 -6.84
C LEU A 295 -7.30 -0.98 -6.01
N PRO A 296 -8.40 -1.64 -6.42
CA PRO A 296 -9.03 -2.69 -5.61
C PRO A 296 -8.15 -3.93 -5.43
N ASN A 297 -7.42 -4.34 -6.48
CA ASN A 297 -6.65 -5.58 -6.54
C ASN A 297 -5.21 -5.34 -7.01
N VAL A 298 -4.30 -6.21 -6.60
CA VAL A 298 -2.86 -6.12 -6.94
C VAL A 298 -2.63 -6.33 -8.42
N GLU A 299 -3.40 -7.24 -9.03
CA GLU A 299 -3.32 -7.57 -10.44
C GLU A 299 -3.64 -6.35 -11.31
N VAL A 300 -4.64 -5.55 -10.90
CA VAL A 300 -4.99 -4.29 -11.58
C VAL A 300 -3.87 -3.26 -11.42
N ALA A 301 -3.27 -3.17 -10.23
CA ALA A 301 -2.12 -2.30 -9.98
C ALA A 301 -0.89 -2.70 -10.81
N GLN A 302 -0.63 -4.01 -10.97
CA GLN A 302 0.43 -4.53 -11.82
C GLN A 302 0.22 -4.18 -13.29
N ILE A 303 -0.99 -4.41 -13.82
CA ILE A 303 -1.32 -4.12 -15.22
C ILE A 303 -1.18 -2.62 -15.52
N LEU A 304 -1.76 -1.76 -14.67
CA LEU A 304 -1.66 -0.31 -14.85
C LEU A 304 -0.21 0.18 -14.69
N GLY A 305 0.52 -0.36 -13.71
CA GLY A 305 1.92 -0.05 -13.49
C GLY A 305 2.80 -0.42 -14.68
N MET A 306 2.57 -1.59 -15.28
CA MET A 306 3.29 -2.04 -16.48
C MET A 306 2.98 -1.14 -17.69
N LEU A 307 1.72 -0.73 -17.87
CA LEU A 307 1.34 0.22 -18.90
C LEU A 307 2.06 1.56 -18.73
N LEU A 308 2.06 2.11 -17.51
CA LEU A 308 2.76 3.36 -17.20
C LEU A 308 4.27 3.22 -17.39
N ALA A 309 4.85 2.10 -16.97
CA ALA A 309 6.27 1.82 -17.16
C ALA A 309 6.64 1.77 -18.64
N LEU A 310 5.84 1.14 -19.50
CA LEU A 310 6.07 1.11 -20.96
C LEU A 310 6.00 2.51 -21.58
N ILE A 311 5.00 3.31 -21.19
CA ILE A 311 4.86 4.69 -21.68
C ILE A 311 6.09 5.51 -21.24
N TRP A 312 6.46 5.47 -19.98
CA TRP A 312 7.62 6.21 -19.48
C TRP A 312 8.94 5.71 -20.08
N LEU A 313 9.06 4.40 -20.31
CA LEU A 313 10.23 3.82 -20.97
C LEU A 313 10.39 4.40 -22.38
N LEU A 314 9.31 4.48 -23.16
CA LEU A 314 9.31 5.06 -24.51
C LEU A 314 9.60 6.57 -24.50
N PHE A 315 9.07 7.31 -23.53
CA PHE A 315 9.14 8.77 -23.49
C PHE A 315 10.25 9.33 -22.59
N MET A 316 11.20 8.52 -22.09
CA MET A 316 12.34 9.06 -21.33
C MET A 316 13.45 9.67 -22.21
N GLY A 317 13.31 9.59 -23.54
CA GLY A 317 14.09 10.38 -24.50
C GLY A 317 15.39 9.75 -25.00
N PHE A 318 15.53 8.42 -24.95
CA PHE A 318 16.64 7.68 -25.58
C PHE A 318 16.25 7.05 -26.93
N SER A 319 15.19 6.24 -26.95
CA SER A 319 14.69 5.57 -28.16
C SER A 319 13.17 5.73 -28.27
N PRO A 320 12.66 6.73 -29.03
CA PRO A 320 13.43 7.69 -29.84
C PRO A 320 14.18 8.74 -28.98
N PRO A 321 15.26 9.35 -29.53
CA PRO A 321 15.92 10.49 -28.89
C PRO A 321 14.97 11.66 -28.66
N ALA A 322 15.19 12.43 -27.59
CA ALA A 322 14.27 13.50 -27.21
C ALA A 322 14.14 14.60 -28.28
N GLY A 323 15.19 14.85 -29.08
CA GLY A 323 15.17 15.80 -30.20
C GLY A 323 14.17 15.41 -31.30
N ASP A 324 14.01 14.11 -31.53
CA ASP A 324 13.18 13.55 -32.60
C ASP A 324 11.72 13.33 -32.18
N LEU A 325 11.38 13.57 -30.91
CA LEU A 325 10.01 13.43 -30.43
C LEU A 325 9.09 14.46 -31.13
N PRO A 326 7.98 14.03 -31.76
CA PRO A 326 7.05 14.95 -32.39
C PRO A 326 6.47 15.94 -31.37
N THR A 327 6.32 17.21 -31.77
CA THR A 327 5.90 18.30 -30.88
C THR A 327 4.62 17.99 -30.11
N GLY A 328 3.64 17.30 -30.72
CA GLY A 328 2.39 16.92 -30.09
C GLY A 328 2.53 15.92 -28.91
N TYR A 329 3.61 15.15 -28.86
CA TYR A 329 3.88 14.17 -27.80
C TYR A 329 4.95 14.61 -26.81
N LYS A 330 5.60 15.77 -27.00
CA LYS A 330 6.66 16.26 -26.10
C LYS A 330 6.19 16.45 -24.65
N TRP A 331 4.90 16.67 -24.40
CA TRP A 331 4.38 16.72 -23.03
C TRP A 331 4.55 15.40 -22.27
N LEU A 332 4.45 14.24 -22.94
CA LEU A 332 4.70 12.92 -22.33
C LEU A 332 6.14 12.80 -21.87
N TYR A 333 7.08 13.33 -22.66
CA TYR A 333 8.47 13.45 -22.24
C TYR A 333 8.58 14.28 -20.96
N HIS A 334 7.93 15.44 -20.87
CA HIS A 334 8.01 16.29 -19.66
C HIS A 334 7.41 15.67 -18.39
N ILE A 335 6.36 14.85 -18.49
CA ILE A 335 5.76 14.21 -17.31
C ILE A 335 6.41 12.87 -16.94
N THR A 336 7.34 12.38 -17.76
CA THR A 336 8.02 11.09 -17.54
C THR A 336 9.12 11.27 -16.49
N PRO A 337 9.01 10.67 -15.29
CA PRO A 337 10.00 10.90 -14.23
C PRO A 337 11.39 10.33 -14.57
N GLN A 338 11.41 9.20 -15.29
CA GLN A 338 12.63 8.49 -15.71
C GLN A 338 13.56 9.34 -16.57
N LYS A 339 13.01 10.30 -17.33
CA LYS A 339 13.79 11.19 -18.20
C LYS A 339 14.80 11.99 -17.37
N TYR A 340 14.41 12.45 -16.19
CA TYR A 340 15.20 13.37 -15.37
C TYR A 340 16.38 12.61 -14.75
N THR A 341 16.13 11.37 -14.31
CA THR A 341 17.16 10.45 -13.85
C THR A 341 18.14 10.11 -14.96
N LEU A 342 17.65 9.77 -16.16
CA LEU A 342 18.50 9.46 -17.30
C LEU A 342 19.35 10.66 -17.69
N ALA A 343 18.74 11.85 -17.84
CA ALA A 343 19.45 13.08 -18.17
C ALA A 343 20.54 13.43 -17.14
N ALA A 344 20.22 13.36 -15.85
CA ALA A 344 21.20 13.61 -14.79
C ALA A 344 22.34 12.58 -14.79
N MET A 345 22.02 11.29 -14.88
CA MET A 345 23.03 10.23 -14.89
C MET A 345 23.93 10.34 -16.12
N SER A 346 23.35 10.45 -17.31
CA SER A 346 24.07 10.55 -18.58
C SER A 346 24.99 11.76 -18.63
N THR A 347 24.51 12.93 -18.19
CA THR A 347 25.34 14.13 -18.22
C THR A 347 26.46 14.07 -17.19
N VAL A 348 26.24 13.51 -16.00
CA VAL A 348 27.33 13.33 -15.01
C VAL A 348 28.46 12.43 -15.54
N VAL A 349 28.14 11.37 -16.29
CA VAL A 349 29.17 10.41 -16.75
C VAL A 349 29.74 10.73 -18.14
N PHE A 350 28.99 11.43 -19.00
CA PHE A 350 29.39 11.68 -20.40
C PHE A 350 29.39 13.16 -20.80
N GLY A 351 28.74 14.04 -20.04
CA GLY A 351 28.45 15.42 -20.46
C GLY A 351 29.34 16.50 -19.85
N ASP A 352 30.24 16.17 -18.92
CA ASP A 352 31.15 17.17 -18.35
C ASP A 352 32.28 17.52 -19.32
N CYS A 353 32.56 18.82 -19.44
CA CYS A 353 33.67 19.35 -20.22
C CYS A 353 34.05 20.74 -19.68
N PRO A 354 34.91 20.81 -18.65
CA PRO A 354 35.31 22.06 -18.02
C PRO A 354 36.27 22.87 -18.91
N SER A 355 36.04 24.19 -19.01
CA SER A 355 36.81 25.11 -19.89
C SER A 355 38.29 25.28 -19.53
N GLY A 356 38.77 24.66 -18.46
CA GLY A 356 40.18 24.65 -18.03
C GLY A 356 40.77 23.26 -17.83
N GLY A 357 40.08 22.21 -18.30
CA GLY A 357 40.58 20.84 -18.26
C GLY A 357 41.62 20.54 -19.35
N ASP A 358 42.27 19.39 -19.26
CA ASP A 358 43.20 18.88 -20.27
C ASP A 358 42.50 18.30 -21.52
N GLY A 359 41.17 18.38 -21.57
CA GLY A 359 40.33 17.83 -22.65
C GLY A 359 40.23 16.30 -22.63
N SER A 360 40.69 15.63 -21.58
CA SER A 360 40.68 14.16 -21.48
C SER A 360 39.31 13.58 -21.11
N ASP A 361 38.42 14.41 -20.54
CA ASP A 361 37.05 14.03 -20.18
C ASP A 361 36.23 13.60 -21.41
N VAL A 362 35.37 12.60 -21.22
CA VAL A 362 34.57 12.02 -22.31
C VAL A 362 33.74 13.09 -23.03
N GLY A 363 33.15 14.04 -22.30
CA GLY A 363 32.33 15.10 -22.86
C GLY A 363 33.08 16.07 -23.76
N CYS A 364 34.39 16.25 -23.56
CA CYS A 364 35.24 17.10 -24.40
C CYS A 364 35.74 16.41 -25.68
N LYS A 365 35.65 15.07 -25.77
CA LYS A 365 36.16 14.34 -26.93
C LYS A 365 35.28 14.58 -28.15
N HIS A 366 35.92 14.80 -29.30
CA HIS A 366 35.26 14.80 -30.59
C HIS A 366 34.84 13.38 -30.97
N MET A 367 33.61 13.25 -31.45
CA MET A 367 33.05 11.96 -31.79
C MET A 367 33.64 11.41 -33.08
N THR A 368 33.98 10.12 -33.10
CA THR A 368 34.44 9.42 -34.31
C THR A 368 33.30 8.67 -34.98
N ASN A 369 33.40 8.46 -36.31
CA ASN A 369 32.41 7.75 -37.13
C ASN A 369 30.98 8.35 -37.06
N VAL A 370 30.89 9.68 -37.02
CA VAL A 370 29.62 10.42 -37.01
C VAL A 370 28.91 10.31 -38.36
N PRO A 371 27.59 10.01 -38.42
CA PRO A 371 26.83 9.99 -39.66
C PRO A 371 26.80 11.35 -40.37
N PRO A 372 26.66 11.39 -41.71
CA PRO A 372 26.61 12.66 -42.47
C PRO A 372 25.45 13.60 -42.11
N SER A 373 24.44 13.12 -41.38
CA SER A 373 23.31 13.91 -40.90
C SER A 373 23.64 14.79 -39.70
N LEU A 374 24.80 14.59 -39.06
CA LEU A 374 25.25 15.33 -37.88
C LEU A 374 26.53 16.14 -38.19
N PRO A 375 26.79 17.23 -37.46
CA PRO A 375 28.00 18.04 -37.64
C PRO A 375 29.29 17.22 -37.48
N VAL A 376 30.29 17.48 -38.34
CA VAL A 376 31.56 16.73 -38.38
C VAL A 376 32.42 16.93 -37.11
N ASP A 377 32.36 18.12 -36.50
CA ASP A 377 33.14 18.46 -35.29
C ASP A 377 32.29 18.40 -34.01
N LEU A 378 31.40 17.41 -33.91
CA LEU A 378 30.51 17.26 -32.75
C LEU A 378 31.25 16.61 -31.56
N THR A 379 31.24 17.26 -30.40
CA THR A 379 31.72 16.69 -29.14
C THR A 379 30.65 15.80 -28.51
N VAL A 380 31.05 14.87 -27.64
CA VAL A 380 30.08 14.03 -26.91
C VAL A 380 29.09 14.90 -26.12
N LYS A 381 29.56 15.97 -25.47
CA LYS A 381 28.69 16.94 -24.81
C LYS A 381 27.67 17.55 -25.79
N GLY A 382 28.12 18.07 -26.93
CA GLY A 382 27.22 18.66 -27.94
C GLY A 382 26.18 17.66 -28.43
N TYR A 383 26.58 16.40 -28.64
CA TYR A 383 25.66 15.34 -29.03
C TYR A 383 24.57 15.05 -27.98
N LEU A 384 24.92 15.02 -26.69
CA LEU A 384 23.92 14.87 -25.61
C LEU A 384 22.94 16.05 -25.56
N GLU A 385 23.44 17.27 -25.76
CA GLU A 385 22.63 18.49 -25.72
C GLU A 385 21.70 18.61 -26.93
N ASP A 386 22.18 18.28 -28.13
CA ASP A 386 21.42 18.47 -29.37
C ASP A 386 20.47 17.30 -29.69
N VAL A 387 20.91 16.05 -29.47
CA VAL A 387 20.13 14.86 -29.86
C VAL A 387 19.25 14.37 -28.72
N PHE A 388 19.78 14.31 -27.50
CA PHE A 388 19.06 13.81 -26.33
C PHE A 388 18.44 14.90 -25.46
N LEU A 389 18.73 16.18 -25.73
CA LEU A 389 18.28 17.32 -24.93
C LEU A 389 18.70 17.22 -23.45
N MET A 390 19.90 16.70 -23.20
CA MET A 390 20.43 16.46 -21.85
C MET A 390 21.63 17.38 -21.59
N LYS A 391 21.49 18.32 -20.65
CA LYS A 391 22.52 19.32 -20.33
C LYS A 391 23.16 19.08 -18.97
N HIS A 392 24.49 19.19 -18.92
CA HIS A 392 25.24 19.07 -17.66
C HIS A 392 24.86 20.14 -16.62
N SER A 393 24.52 21.36 -17.08
CA SER A 393 24.08 22.44 -16.17
C SER A 393 22.78 22.14 -15.43
N GLU A 394 21.98 21.17 -15.88
CA GLU A 394 20.64 20.89 -15.38
C GLU A 394 20.60 19.73 -14.37
N ILE A 395 21.75 19.15 -13.98
CA ILE A 395 21.81 17.98 -13.08
C ILE A 395 21.01 18.19 -11.79
N TRP A 396 21.21 19.31 -11.09
CA TRP A 396 20.52 19.59 -9.83
C TRP A 396 19.05 19.94 -10.02
N GLN A 397 18.69 20.56 -11.14
CA GLN A 397 17.30 20.79 -11.52
C GLN A 397 16.57 19.46 -11.75
N ASN A 398 17.19 18.54 -12.51
CA ASN A 398 16.66 17.21 -12.76
C ASN A 398 16.51 16.42 -11.47
N CYS A 399 17.51 16.44 -10.58
CA CYS A 399 17.44 15.82 -9.26
C CYS A 399 16.30 16.38 -8.41
N ALA A 400 16.12 17.70 -8.37
CA ALA A 400 15.02 18.35 -7.65
C ALA A 400 13.64 17.95 -8.22
N ILE A 401 13.53 17.79 -9.54
CA ILE A 401 12.29 17.33 -10.18
C ILE A 401 11.98 15.87 -9.81
N VAL A 402 12.97 14.97 -9.78
CA VAL A 402 12.75 13.59 -9.30
C VAL A 402 12.26 13.59 -7.86
N LEU A 403 12.88 14.40 -6.99
CA LEU A 403 12.43 14.55 -5.60
C LEU A 403 11.00 15.10 -5.50
N ALA A 404 10.64 16.05 -6.36
CA ALA A 404 9.28 16.58 -6.43
C ALA A 404 8.27 15.48 -6.81
N PHE A 405 8.61 14.59 -7.75
CA PHE A 405 7.78 13.41 -8.05
C PHE A 405 7.67 12.45 -6.86
N VAL A 406 8.77 12.20 -6.14
CA VAL A 406 8.75 11.38 -4.91
C VAL A 406 7.74 11.93 -3.92
N VAL A 407 7.82 13.23 -3.62
CA VAL A 407 6.90 13.91 -2.70
C VAL A 407 5.46 13.87 -3.23
N PHE A 408 5.26 14.15 -4.51
CA PHE A 408 3.95 14.14 -5.16
C PHE A 408 3.23 12.79 -5.00
N PHE A 409 3.89 11.68 -5.36
CA PHE A 409 3.30 10.34 -5.23
C PHE A 409 3.09 9.94 -3.77
N ARG A 410 3.95 10.36 -2.83
CA ARG A 410 3.70 10.15 -1.40
C ARG A 410 2.46 10.91 -0.91
N VAL A 411 2.26 12.16 -1.33
CA VAL A 411 1.04 12.91 -1.00
C VAL A 411 -0.20 12.20 -1.56
N LEU A 412 -0.14 11.72 -2.80
CA LEU A 412 -1.23 10.92 -3.38
C LEU A 412 -1.50 9.64 -2.59
N THR A 413 -0.47 8.91 -2.16
CA THR A 413 -0.61 7.73 -1.30
C THR A 413 -1.29 8.07 0.02
N LEU A 414 -0.90 9.17 0.68
CA LEU A 414 -1.52 9.61 1.92
C LEU A 414 -3.01 9.94 1.73
N LEU A 415 -3.36 10.61 0.63
CA LEU A 415 -4.75 10.90 0.27
C LEU A 415 -5.53 9.61 -0.02
N ALA A 416 -4.96 8.67 -0.78
CA ALA A 416 -5.57 7.36 -1.04
C ALA A 416 -5.82 6.59 0.25
N MET A 417 -4.81 6.48 1.13
CA MET A 417 -4.93 5.86 2.46
C MET A 417 -6.01 6.51 3.32
N ARG A 418 -6.29 7.81 3.14
CA ARG A 418 -7.30 8.54 3.91
C ARG A 418 -8.70 8.40 3.33
N PHE A 419 -8.88 8.46 2.01
CA PHE A 419 -10.19 8.58 1.38
C PHE A 419 -10.68 7.31 0.68
N VAL A 420 -9.79 6.38 0.32
CA VAL A 420 -10.13 5.14 -0.37
C VAL A 420 -10.22 3.99 0.65
N ASN A 421 -11.25 3.16 0.50
CA ASN A 421 -11.39 1.93 1.27
C ASN A 421 -12.09 0.86 0.41
N HIS A 422 -11.31 -0.13 -0.02
CA HIS A 422 -11.78 -1.24 -0.87
C HIS A 422 -12.49 -2.38 -0.12
N GLN A 423 -12.69 -2.27 1.20
CA GLN A 423 -13.53 -3.23 1.96
C GLN A 423 -15.02 -2.90 1.87
N LYS A 424 -15.38 -1.66 1.51
CA LYS A 424 -16.76 -1.27 1.24
C LYS A 424 -17.06 -1.69 -0.19
N ARG A 425 -17.81 -2.79 -0.35
CA ARG A 425 -18.39 -3.19 -1.63
C ARG A 425 -19.39 -2.15 -2.12
#